data_AF-A0AAP6AZH8-F1
#
_entry.id   AF-A0AAP6AZH8-F1
#
_cell.length_a   1.000
_cell.length_b   1.000
_cell.length_c   1.000
_cell.angle_alpha   90.00
_cell.angle_beta   90.00
_cell.angle_gamma   90.00
#
_symmetry.space_group_name_H-M   'P 1'
#
loop_
_entity.id
_entity.type
_entity.pdbx_description
1 polymer ?
#
loop_
_entity_poly.entity_id
_entity_poly.type
_entity_poly.pdbx_seq_one_letter_code
_entity_poly.pdbx_strand_id
1 'polypeptide(L)' 'MMTKNDKERFNKRISGEVQISADIRVSDLMTEGAAYVTITESPLYERVCQYTLQHGEDLQGMFKDEKI' A
#
# COMPACT_ATOMS: atom_id res chain seq x y z
N MET A 1 -3.63 15.49 -5.10
CA MET A 1 -3.74 15.70 -3.64
C MET A 1 -5.17 15.41 -3.23
N MET A 2 -5.41 14.53 -2.25
CA MET A 2 -6.79 14.19 -1.82
C MET A 2 -7.52 15.45 -1.35
N THR A 3 -8.76 15.64 -1.80
CA THR A 3 -9.60 16.69 -1.24
C THR A 3 -9.94 16.35 0.21
N LYS A 4 -10.36 17.36 0.98
CA LYS A 4 -10.77 17.16 2.38
C LYS A 4 -11.89 16.12 2.50
N ASN A 5 -12.80 16.10 1.53
CA ASN A 5 -13.91 15.15 1.44
C ASN A 5 -13.44 13.73 1.10
N ASP A 6 -12.45 13.60 0.19
CA ASP A 6 -11.84 12.30 -0.12
C ASP A 6 -11.14 11.72 1.11
N LYS A 7 -10.41 12.55 1.87
CA LYS A 7 -9.77 12.14 3.13
C LYS A 7 -10.79 11.66 4.15
N GLU A 8 -11.88 12.39 4.35
CA GLU A 8 -12.92 11.97 5.31
C GLU A 8 -13.62 10.68 4.88
N ARG A 9 -13.96 10.52 3.59
CA ARG A 9 -14.55 9.28 3.07
C ARG A 9 -13.60 8.10 3.20
N PHE A 10 -12.31 8.32 2.92
CA PHE A 10 -11.29 7.30 3.00
C PHE A 10 -11.06 6.85 4.45
N ASN A 11 -10.87 7.81 5.37
CA ASN A 11 -10.69 7.54 6.79
C ASN A 11 -11.92 6.90 7.45
N LYS A 12 -13.13 7.14 6.93
CA LYS A 12 -14.34 6.45 7.39
C LYS A 12 -14.47 5.02 6.87
N ARG A 13 -13.83 4.69 5.75
CA ARG A 13 -13.91 3.35 5.12
C ARG A 13 -12.83 2.41 5.62
N ILE A 14 -11.69 2.94 6.05
CA ILE A 14 -10.54 2.12 6.40
C ILE A 14 -10.15 2.41 7.85
N SER A 15 -10.04 1.34 8.63
CA SER A 15 -10.06 1.31 10.10
C SER A 15 -8.79 1.85 10.78
N GLY A 16 -7.97 2.66 10.09
CA GLY A 16 -6.64 3.05 10.55
C GLY A 16 -5.61 1.93 10.49
N GLU A 17 -5.98 0.80 9.90
CA GLU A 17 -5.10 -0.35 9.70
C GLU A 17 -5.15 -0.77 8.23
N VAL A 18 -3.98 -1.07 7.66
CA VAL A 18 -3.87 -1.65 6.31
C VAL A 18 -3.00 -2.88 6.35
N GLN A 19 -3.49 -4.00 5.81
CA GLN A 19 -2.67 -5.19 5.61
C GLN A 19 -2.05 -5.14 4.22
N ILE A 20 -0.72 -5.25 4.18
CA ILE A 20 0.05 -5.40 2.96
C ILE A 20 0.50 -6.85 2.86
N SER A 21 0.39 -7.42 1.67
CA SER A 21 0.98 -8.72 1.34
C SER A 21 2.07 -8.53 0.29
N ALA A 22 3.14 -9.31 0.41
CA ALA A 22 4.18 -9.43 -0.61
C ALA A 22 4.36 -10.90 -0.98
N ASP A 23 4.22 -11.20 -2.28
CA ASP A 23 4.48 -12.54 -2.81
C ASP A 23 5.97 -12.88 -2.69
N ILE A 24 6.27 -14.05 -2.15
CA ILE A 24 7.61 -14.65 -2.18
C ILE A 24 7.65 -15.59 -3.38
N ARG A 25 8.48 -15.26 -4.38
CA ARG A 25 8.56 -16.00 -5.65
C ARG A 25 9.85 -16.81 -5.73
N VAL A 26 9.73 -18.07 -6.12
CA VAL A 26 10.89 -18.94 -6.46
C VAL A 26 11.34 -18.68 -7.90
N SER A 27 10.39 -18.30 -8.76
CA SER A 27 10.63 -17.91 -10.15
C SER A 27 9.51 -16.99 -10.63
N ASP A 28 9.67 -16.41 -11.82
CA ASP A 28 8.66 -15.54 -12.45
C ASP A 28 7.28 -16.21 -12.60
N LEU A 29 7.24 -17.54 -12.62
CA LEU A 29 6.03 -18.34 -12.83
C LEU A 29 5.55 -19.06 -11.56
N MET A 30 6.28 -19.01 -10.44
CA MET A 30 5.93 -19.73 -9.22
C MET A 30 6.11 -18.90 -7.96
N THR A 31 5.00 -18.73 -7.24
CA THR A 31 4.93 -18.16 -5.89
C THR A 31 5.06 -19.27 -4.85
N GLU A 32 6.04 -19.14 -3.95
CA GLU A 32 6.26 -20.05 -2.81
C GLU A 32 5.31 -19.77 -1.65
N GLY A 33 4.96 -18.50 -1.46
CA GLY A 33 4.11 -18.04 -0.37
C GLY A 33 3.92 -16.54 -0.38
N ALA A 34 3.43 -16.00 0.73
CA ALA A 34 3.26 -14.56 0.91
C ALA A 34 3.62 -14.15 2.34
N ALA A 35 4.31 -13.02 2.46
CA ALA A 35 4.51 -12.34 3.73
C ALA A 35 3.43 -11.29 3.92
N TYR A 36 2.86 -11.20 5.13
CA TYR A 36 1.82 -10.23 5.47
C TYR A 36 2.32 -9.30 6.58
N VAL A 37 2.08 -8.01 6.42
CA VAL A 37 2.39 -6.98 7.41
C VAL A 37 1.16 -6.11 7.59
N THR A 38 0.71 -5.98 8.84
CA THR A 38 -0.33 -5.01 9.21
C THR A 38 0.33 -3.71 9.63
N ILE A 39 0.01 -2.62 8.95
CA ILE A 39 0.42 -1.28 9.32
C ILE A 39 -0.68 -0.67 10.19
N THR A 40 -0.31 -0.31 11.41
CA THR A 40 -1.15 0.40 12.38
C THR A 40 -0.64 1.83 12.66
N GLU A 41 0.55 2.18 12.17
CA GLU A 41 1.13 3.51 12.31
C GLU A 41 0.45 4.51 11.36
N SER A 42 -0.29 5.49 11.92
CA SER A 42 -1.09 6.45 11.14
C SER A 42 -0.33 7.18 10.01
N PRO A 43 0.89 7.74 10.22
CA PRO A 43 1.64 8.36 9.13
C PRO A 43 1.94 7.41 7.97
N LEU A 44 2.35 6.17 8.28
CA LEU A 44 2.70 5.17 7.27
C LEU A 44 1.45 4.68 6.54
N TYR A 45 0.38 4.43 7.29
CA TYR A 45 -0.94 4.11 6.78
C TYR A 45 -1.42 5.18 5.78
N GLU A 46 -1.40 6.47 6.15
CA GLU A 46 -1.85 7.55 5.26
C GLU A 46 -1.05 7.57 3.96
N ARG A 47 0.27 7.35 4.03
CA ARG A 47 1.15 7.36 2.86
C ARG A 47 0.85 6.21 1.90
N VAL A 48 0.72 4.98 2.40
CA VAL A 48 0.39 3.79 1.60
C VAL A 48 -0.95 3.96 0.91
N CYS A 49 -1.94 4.44 1.66
CA CYS A 49 -3.30 4.70 1.19
C CYS A 49 -3.36 5.75 0.09
N GLN A 50 -2.62 6.85 0.26
CA GLN A 50 -2.55 7.90 -0.76
C GLN A 50 -1.90 7.40 -2.05
N TYR A 51 -0.86 6.57 -1.93
CA TYR A 51 -0.19 6.02 -3.09
C TYR A 51 -1.10 5.08 -3.88
N THR A 52 -1.75 4.12 -3.20
CA THR A 52 -2.70 3.18 -3.84
C THR A 52 -3.85 3.91 -4.52
N LEU A 53 -4.40 4.94 -3.88
CA LEU A 53 -5.47 5.74 -4.48
C LEU A 53 -5.02 6.48 -5.75
N GLN A 54 -3.78 6.99 -5.77
CA GLN A 54 -3.27 7.77 -6.90
C GLN A 54 -2.87 6.92 -8.10
N HIS A 55 -2.29 5.75 -7.84
CA HIS A 55 -1.67 4.94 -8.90
C HIS A 55 -2.58 3.79 -9.35
N GLY A 56 -3.49 3.31 -8.49
CA GLY A 56 -4.35 2.16 -8.81
C GLY A 56 -3.58 0.85 -9.04
N GLU A 57 -2.27 0.86 -8.77
CA GLU A 57 -1.33 -0.24 -8.96
C GLU A 57 -0.87 -0.79 -7.61
N ASP A 58 -0.16 -1.91 -7.64
CA ASP A 58 0.49 -2.46 -6.45
C ASP A 58 1.55 -1.50 -5.87
N LEU A 59 1.97 -1.77 -4.63
CA LEU A 59 2.87 -0.89 -3.90
C LEU A 59 4.33 -0.99 -4.36
N GLN A 60 4.70 -1.85 -5.31
CA GLN A 60 6.10 -2.00 -5.73
C GLN A 60 6.69 -0.70 -6.25
N GLY A 61 5.90 0.11 -6.94
CA GLY A 61 6.34 1.43 -7.42
C GLY A 61 6.71 2.41 -6.31
N MET A 62 6.22 2.23 -5.07
CA MET A 62 6.65 3.03 -3.91
C MET A 62 8.10 2.78 -3.50
N PHE A 63 8.60 1.57 -3.78
CA PHE A 63 9.92 1.09 -3.35
C PHE A 63 10.93 1.06 -4.49
N LYS A 64 10.53 1.43 -5.71
CA LYS A 64 11.48 1.67 -6.78
C LYS A 64 12.25 2.93 -6.42
N ASP A 65 13.48 2.77 -5.96
CA ASP A 65 14.43 3.86 -5.91
C ASP A 65 14.51 4.46 -7.32
N GLU A 66 14.22 5.76 -7.45
CA GLU A 66 14.56 6.49 -8.66
C GLU A 66 16.05 6.26 -8.89
N LYS A 67 16.40 5.55 -9.98
CA LYS A 67 17.78 5.51 -10.44
C LYS A 67 18.21 6.95 -10.70
N ILE A 68 19.01 7.51 -9.80
CA ILE A 68 19.83 8.71 -10.05
C ILE A 68 20.88 8.37 -11.11
#